data_AF-A0A2D7PFJ4-F1
#
_entry.id   AF-A0A2D7PFJ4-F1
#
_cell.length_a   1.000
_cell.length_b   1.000
_cell.length_c   1.000
_cell.angle_alpha   90.00
_cell.angle_beta   90.00
_cell.angle_gamma   90.00
#
_symmetry.space_group_name_H-M   'P 1'
#
loop_
_entity.id
_entity.type
_entity.pdbx_description
1 polymer ?
#
loop_
_entity_poly.entity_id
_entity_poly.type
_entity_poly.pdbx_seq_one_letter_code
_entity_poly.pdbx_strand_id
1 'polypeptide(L)' 'MIKNFLKIDPNFKTTVNIFNKLRINYWVCQGTLLGIIRDRSLIPWDPDIDFAVIEKNFDEKLIEKAMKKKGFFKKKKIF' A
#
# COMPACT_ATOMS: atom_id res chain seq x y z
N MET A 1 -11.29 -20.48 16.41
CA MET A 1 -11.10 -19.07 16.80
C MET A 1 -11.06 -18.22 15.53
N ILE A 2 -12.18 -17.57 15.21
CA ILE A 2 -12.29 -16.77 13.99
C ILE A 2 -11.37 -15.56 14.17
N LYS A 3 -10.19 -15.59 13.54
CA LYS A 3 -9.25 -14.45 13.53
C LYS A 3 -9.86 -13.35 12.67
N ASN A 4 -10.73 -12.56 13.30
CA ASN A 4 -11.53 -11.49 12.69
C ASN A 4 -10.72 -10.19 12.50
N PHE A 5 -9.43 -10.32 12.16
CA PHE A 5 -8.49 -9.20 12.00
C PHE A 5 -8.47 -8.60 10.57
N LEU A 6 -9.55 -8.79 9.80
CA LEU A 6 -9.81 -8.11 8.52
C LEU A 6 -10.05 -6.58 8.68
N LYS A 7 -9.62 -5.95 9.78
CA LYS A 7 -9.64 -4.50 9.99
C LYS A 7 -8.39 -3.90 9.33
N ILE A 8 -8.46 -3.89 8.01
CA ILE A 8 -7.45 -3.39 7.08
C ILE A 8 -7.13 -1.93 7.44
N ASP A 9 -5.84 -1.65 7.64
CA ASP A 9 -5.33 -0.29 7.87
C ASP A 9 -5.90 0.71 6.83
N PRO A 10 -6.38 1.89 7.25
CA PRO A 10 -7.02 2.84 6.35
C PRO A 10 -6.09 3.33 5.24
N ASN A 11 -4.78 3.41 5.50
CA ASN A 11 -3.79 3.78 4.48
C ASN A 11 -3.61 2.65 3.48
N PHE A 12 -3.48 1.39 3.93
CA PHE A 12 -3.44 0.23 3.03
C PHE A 12 -4.67 0.19 2.11
N LYS A 13 -5.87 0.29 2.69
CA LYS A 13 -7.13 0.27 1.93
C LYS A 13 -7.22 1.43 0.94
N THR A 14 -6.80 2.62 1.36
CA THR A 14 -6.84 3.80 0.50
C THR A 14 -5.87 3.68 -0.67
N THR A 15 -4.66 3.18 -0.44
CA THR A 15 -3.65 2.94 -1.47
C THR A 15 -4.13 1.91 -2.49
N VAL A 16 -4.64 0.75 -2.04
CA VAL A 16 -5.24 -0.28 -2.90
C VAL A 16 -6.35 0.31 -3.78
N ASN A 17 -7.26 1.09 -3.19
CA ASN A 17 -8.35 1.72 -3.93
C ASN A 17 -7.85 2.72 -4.98
N ILE A 18 -6.82 3.50 -4.67
CA ILE A 18 -6.21 4.44 -5.62
C ILE A 18 -5.58 3.66 -6.77
N PHE A 19 -4.77 2.64 -6.47
CA PHE A 19 -4.08 1.88 -7.50
C PHE A 19 -5.05 1.12 -8.42
N ASN A 20 -6.09 0.50 -7.85
CA ASN A 20 -7.14 -0.15 -8.64
C ASN A 20 -7.90 0.85 -9.53
N LYS A 21 -8.25 2.03 -8.99
CA LYS A 21 -8.94 3.08 -9.78
C LYS A 21 -8.08 3.62 -10.91
N LEU A 22 -6.78 3.73 -10.71
CA LEU A 22 -5.81 4.18 -11.71
C LEU A 22 -5.33 3.05 -12.63
N ARG A 23 -5.79 1.80 -12.43
CA ARG A 23 -5.35 0.61 -13.15
C ARG A 23 -3.81 0.44 -13.15
N ILE A 24 -3.20 0.71 -12.00
CA ILE A 24 -1.78 0.52 -11.80
C ILE A 24 -1.53 -0.97 -11.53
N ASN A 25 -0.56 -1.56 -12.20
CA ASN A 25 -0.08 -2.90 -11.85
C ASN A 25 0.88 -2.78 -10.67
N TYR A 26 0.50 -3.38 -9.54
CA TYR A 26 1.27 -3.38 -8.31
C TYR A 26 1.23 -4.74 -7.63
N TRP A 27 2.13 -4.95 -6.68
CA TRP A 27 2.02 -6.00 -5.68
C TRP A 27 2.41 -5.46 -4.31
N VAL A 28 1.90 -6.13 -3.28
CA VAL A 28 2.36 -5.92 -1.91
C VAL A 28 3.67 -6.68 -1.72
N CYS A 29 4.64 -6.11 -1.02
CA CYS A 29 5.95 -6.74 -0.83
C CYS A 29 6.44 -6.64 0.63
N GLN A 30 7.64 -7.15 0.89
CA GLN A 30 8.36 -7.03 2.18
C GLN A 30 7.54 -7.52 3.40
N GLY A 31 7.67 -6.84 4.55
CA GLY A 31 6.97 -7.17 5.79
C GLY A 31 5.45 -7.16 5.65
N THR A 32 4.94 -6.27 4.79
CA THR A 32 3.51 -6.18 4.48
C THR A 32 2.99 -7.47 3.84
N LEU A 33 3.67 -8.02 2.83
CA LEU A 33 3.26 -9.28 2.19
C LEU A 33 3.40 -10.46 3.15
N LEU A 34 4.51 -10.50 3.91
CA LEU A 34 4.77 -11.56 4.87
C LEU A 34 3.66 -11.64 5.93
N GLY A 35 3.27 -10.52 6.51
CA GLY A 35 2.17 -10.47 7.48
C GLY A 35 0.86 -11.00 6.89
N ILE A 36 0.49 -10.53 5.69
CA ILE A 36 -0.77 -10.94 5.03
C ILE A 36 -0.81 -12.45 4.82
N ILE A 37 0.30 -13.05 4.35
CA ILE A 37 0.34 -14.49 4.08
C ILE A 37 0.45 -15.32 5.37
N ARG A 38 1.34 -14.95 6.29
CA ARG A 38 1.63 -15.71 7.51
C ARG A 38 0.50 -15.62 8.54
N ASP A 39 0.04 -14.39 8.81
CA ASP A 39 -0.83 -14.08 9.95
C ASP A 39 -2.24 -13.65 9.53
N ARG A 40 -2.48 -13.44 8.22
CA ARG A 40 -3.70 -12.83 7.68
C ARG A 40 -3.94 -11.43 8.25
N SER A 41 -2.86 -10.70 8.55
CA SER A 41 -2.87 -9.34 9.09
C SER A 41 -1.62 -8.57 8.69
N LEU A 42 -1.61 -7.26 8.86
CA LEU A 42 -0.33 -6.53 8.89
C LEU A 42 0.45 -6.93 10.15
N ILE A 43 1.78 -6.81 10.10
CA ILE A 43 2.64 -7.09 11.25
C ILE A 43 2.43 -5.96 12.29
N PRO A 44 2.01 -6.25 13.53
CA PRO A 44 1.57 -5.20 14.47
C PRO A 44 2.62 -4.17 14.87
N TRP A 45 3.90 -4.54 14.82
CA TRP A 45 5.02 -3.68 15.18
C TRP A 45 5.73 -3.08 13.95
N ASP A 46 5.25 -3.38 12.74
CA ASP A 46 5.81 -2.86 11.50
C ASP A 46 5.22 -1.48 11.20
N PRO A 47 6.05 -0.42 11.12
CA PRO A 47 5.53 0.95 11.07
C PRO A 47 5.13 1.40 9.65
N ASP A 48 5.48 0.63 8.62
CA ASP A 48 5.28 0.98 7.22
C ASP A 48 4.43 -0.05 6.46
N ILE A 49 4.09 0.34 5.23
CA ILE A 49 3.29 -0.45 4.29
C ILE A 49 3.96 -0.36 2.93
N ASP A 50 4.32 -1.51 2.39
CA ASP A 50 5.09 -1.62 1.16
C ASP A 50 4.25 -2.04 -0.03
N PHE A 51 4.32 -1.21 -1.07
CA PHE A 51 3.82 -1.52 -2.39
C PHE A 51 4.94 -1.36 -3.41
N ALA A 52 5.01 -2.28 -4.37
CA ALA A 52 5.89 -2.18 -5.51
C ALA A 52 5.06 -2.02 -6.79
N VAL A 53 5.60 -1.24 -7.72
CA VAL A 53 5.02 -0.94 -9.05
C VAL A 53 6.09 -1.17 -10.11
N ILE A 54 5.67 -1.58 -11.31
CA ILE A 54 6.60 -1.74 -12.43
C ILE A 54 6.93 -0.35 -12.99
N GLU A 55 8.20 0.05 -12.90
CA GLU A 55 8.70 1.38 -13.30
C GLU A 55 8.23 1.80 -14.70
N LYS A 56 8.28 0.89 -15.68
CA LYS A 56 7.88 1.17 -17.06
C LYS A 56 6.39 1.49 -17.25
N ASN A 57 5.53 1.22 -16.28
CA ASN A 57 4.08 1.15 -16.47
C ASN A 57 3.26 2.06 -15.56
N PHE A 58 3.83 3.14 -15.00
CA PHE A 58 3.02 4.12 -14.27
C PHE A 58 3.48 5.57 -14.43
N ASP A 59 2.52 6.48 -14.33
CA ASP A 59 2.76 7.91 -14.21
C ASP A 59 2.86 8.28 -12.72
N GLU A 60 4.08 8.57 -12.25
CA GLU A 60 4.33 8.96 -10.87
C GLU A 60 3.55 10.23 -10.48
N LYS A 61 3.39 11.20 -11.39
CA LYS A 61 2.65 12.44 -11.11
C LYS A 61 1.16 12.16 -10.92
N LEU A 62 0.62 11.18 -11.64
CA LEU A 62 -0.77 10.75 -11.49
C LEU A 62 -1.02 10.13 -10.10
N ILE A 63 -0.11 9.25 -9.66
CA ILE A 63 -0.16 8.67 -8.29
C ILE A 63 -0.05 9.79 -7.26
N GLU A 64 0.95 10.66 -7.39
CA GLU A 64 1.18 11.75 -6.45
C GLU A 64 -0.06 12.66 -6.32
N LYS A 65 -0.70 13.01 -7.44
CA LYS A 65 -1.94 13.80 -7.44
C LYS A 65 -3.10 13.07 -6.77
N ALA A 66 -3.26 11.77 -7.03
CA ALA A 66 -4.33 10.97 -6.41
C ALA A 66 -4.13 10.80 -4.90
N MET A 67 -2.89 10.57 -4.48
CA MET A 67 -2.48 10.47 -3.07
C MET A 67 -2.69 11.81 -2.34
N LYS A 68 -2.26 12.94 -2.91
CA LYS A 68 -2.50 14.28 -2.34
C LYS A 68 -3.97 14.58 -2.13
N LYS A 69 -4.83 14.19 -3.09
CA LYS A 69 -6.30 14.33 -2.96
C LYS A 69 -6.90 13.54 -1.78
N LYS A 70 -6.17 12.55 -1.24
CA LYS A 70 -6.55 11.77 -0.07
C LYS A 70 -5.81 12.20 1.22
N GLY A 71 -5.08 13.31 1.18
CA GLY A 71 -4.38 13.87 2.34
C GLY A 71 -2.98 13.32 2.57
N PHE A 72 -2.44 12.51 1.64
CA PHE A 72 -1.06 12.02 1.73
C PHE A 72 -0.06 13.07 1.23
N PHE A 73 1.12 13.11 1.85
CA PHE A 73 2.23 13.96 1.45
C PHE A 73 3.41 13.11 1.01
N LYS A 74 3.98 13.42 -0.17
CA LYS A 74 5.18 12.76 -0.66
C LYS A 74 6.38 13.24 0.15
N LYS A 75 7.04 12.33 0.84
CA LYS A 75 8.39 12.53 1.39
C LYS A 75 9.36 11.74 0.52
N LYS A 76 10.39 12.41 -0.03
CA LYS A 76 11.44 11.73 -0.78
C LYS A 76 12.53 11.31 0.20
N LYS A 77 12.68 10.01 0.42
CA LYS A 77 13.84 9.42 1.10
C LYS A 77 14.54 8.55 0.07
N ILE A 78 15.78 8.90 -0.26
CA ILE A 78 16.66 8.08 -1.08
C ILE A 78 17.46 7.28 -0.06
N PHE A 79 17.36 5.95 -0.13
CA PHE A 79 18.19 5.04 0.64
C PHE A 79 19.45 4.72 -0.15
#